data_AF-A0A4D4LV00-F1
#
_entry.id   AF-A0A4D4LV00-F1
#
_cell.length_a   1.000
_cell.length_b   1.000
_cell.length_c   1.000
_cell.angle_alpha   90.00
_cell.angle_beta   90.00
_cell.angle_gamma   90.00
#
_symmetry.space_group_name_H-M   'P 1'
#
loop_
_entity.id
_entity.type
_entity.pdbx_description
1 polymer ?
#
loop_
_entity_poly.entity_id
_entity_poly.type
_entity_poly.pdbx_seq_one_letter_code
_entity_poly.pdbx_strand_id
1 'polypeptide(L)'
;MPSAEQQFAGFLLSLDRFQKQLAEFMLGAYLACDFGGDSGDDGDSALSPQVRLDVVDGAPQVTLDHAVIWMDLARDQEPNEYRLAVTLTFTEAGIALEAFVRLDLDRDMGEWPAGVHVPYRQQADGLGLDEALAFVEARVEEMCRRYDDVTRLGLTPRH
;
A
#
# COMPACT_ATOMS: atom_id res chain seq x y z
N MET A 1 25.05 -22.99 -3.66
CA MET A 1 23.66 -22.51 -3.76
C MET A 1 23.00 -22.67 -2.41
N PRO A 2 22.25 -21.68 -1.92
CA PRO A 2 21.51 -21.80 -0.66
C PRO A 2 20.48 -22.94 -0.74
N SER A 3 20.14 -23.54 0.41
CA SER A 3 19.05 -24.52 0.48
C SER A 3 17.68 -23.84 0.28
N ALA A 4 16.66 -24.62 -0.05
CA ALA A 4 15.29 -24.10 -0.17
C ALA A 4 14.81 -23.41 1.12
N GLU A 5 15.18 -23.96 2.29
CA GLU A 5 14.88 -23.38 3.60
C GLU A 5 15.56 -22.02 3.79
N GLN A 6 16.82 -21.88 3.34
CA GLN A 6 17.56 -20.62 3.40
C GLN A 6 16.96 -19.57 2.47
N GLN A 7 16.54 -19.97 1.27
CA GLN A 7 15.86 -19.08 0.31
C GLN A 7 14.52 -18.61 0.86
N PHE A 8 13.72 -19.52 1.44
CA PHE A 8 12.43 -19.19 2.04
C PHE A 8 12.58 -18.27 3.26
N ALA A 9 13.56 -18.54 4.14
CA ALA A 9 13.85 -17.66 5.26
C ALA A 9 14.29 -16.27 4.80
N GLY A 10 15.15 -16.19 3.78
CA GLY A 10 15.57 -14.93 3.17
C GLY A 10 14.37 -14.15 2.61
N PHE A 11 13.48 -14.83 1.89
CA PHE A 11 12.25 -14.25 1.37
C PHE A 11 11.36 -13.66 2.47
N LEU A 12 11.11 -14.41 3.55
CA LEU A 12 10.30 -13.94 4.68
C LEU A 12 10.91 -12.71 5.36
N LEU A 13 12.24 -12.68 5.54
CA LEU A 13 12.94 -11.54 6.11
C LEU A 13 12.85 -10.30 5.21
N SER A 14 12.92 -10.48 3.89
CA SER A 14 12.70 -9.39 2.94
C SER A 14 11.28 -8.85 3.03
N LEU A 15 10.26 -9.72 3.05
CA LEU A 15 8.86 -9.32 3.20
C LEU A 15 8.60 -8.57 4.50
N ASP A 16 9.11 -9.05 5.64
CA ASP A 16 9.00 -8.39 6.93
C ASP A 16 9.59 -6.97 6.90
N ARG A 17 10.77 -6.81 6.29
CA ARG A 17 11.40 -5.50 6.10
C ARG A 17 10.53 -4.57 5.25
N PHE A 18 10.03 -5.04 4.11
CA PHE A 18 9.19 -4.25 3.21
C PHE A 18 7.87 -3.84 3.88
N GLN A 19 7.23 -4.77 4.58
CA GLN A 19 6.02 -4.53 5.35
C GLN A 19 6.24 -3.44 6.40
N LYS A 20 7.32 -3.53 7.19
CA LYS A 20 7.66 -2.51 8.21
C LYS A 20 7.87 -1.14 7.60
N GLN A 21 8.59 -1.06 6.49
CA GLN A 21 8.85 0.22 5.82
C GLN A 21 7.56 0.87 5.28
N LEU A 22 6.66 0.10 4.69
CA LEU A 22 5.34 0.59 4.26
C LEU A 22 4.47 1.00 5.46
N ALA A 23 4.47 0.21 6.53
CA ALA A 23 3.71 0.50 7.75
C ALA A 23 4.21 1.76 8.46
N GLU A 24 5.53 1.96 8.58
CA GLU A 24 6.13 3.16 9.15
C GLU A 24 5.78 4.40 8.35
N PHE A 25 5.87 4.32 7.02
CA PHE A 25 5.47 5.42 6.14
C PHE A 25 3.98 5.76 6.30
N MET A 26 3.11 4.75 6.25
CA MET A 26 1.66 4.96 6.36
C MET A 26 1.25 5.45 7.75
N LEU A 27 1.90 4.99 8.81
CA LEU A 27 1.71 5.52 10.15
C LEU A 27 2.15 6.99 10.22
N GLY A 28 3.28 7.35 9.61
CA GLY A 28 3.75 8.74 9.52
C GLY A 28 2.74 9.65 8.82
N ALA A 29 2.20 9.21 7.67
CA ALA A 29 1.15 9.92 6.96
C ALA A 29 -0.12 10.06 7.79
N TYR A 30 -0.57 8.96 8.44
CA TYR A 30 -1.74 8.95 9.31
C TYR A 30 -1.60 9.92 10.49
N LEU A 31 -0.44 9.97 11.13
CA LEU A 31 -0.19 10.86 12.27
C LEU A 31 -0.02 12.33 11.87
N ALA A 32 0.39 12.60 10.64
CA ALA A 32 0.64 13.96 10.17
C ALA A 32 -0.62 14.68 9.65
N CYS A 33 -1.63 13.94 9.20
CA CYS A 33 -2.85 14.50 8.62
C CYS A 33 -4.09 14.14 9.45
N ASP A 34 -5.03 15.07 9.50
CA ASP A 34 -6.33 14.87 10.12
C ASP A 34 -7.28 14.22 9.11
N PHE A 35 -7.47 12.91 9.28
CA PHE A 35 -8.40 12.11 8.49
C PHE A 35 -9.82 12.09 9.11
N GLY A 36 -10.09 12.88 10.15
CA GLY A 36 -11.43 13.05 10.73
C GLY A 36 -11.79 12.16 11.92
N GLY A 37 -10.82 11.61 12.66
CA GLY A 37 -11.05 10.56 13.68
C GLY A 37 -10.86 10.93 15.16
N ASP A 38 -10.37 12.12 15.51
CA ASP A 38 -9.98 12.41 16.91
C ASP A 38 -11.03 13.20 17.73
N SER A 39 -12.08 13.72 17.09
CA SER A 39 -13.13 14.50 17.74
C SER A 39 -14.43 13.72 17.90
N GLY A 40 -14.38 12.59 18.58
CA GLY A 40 -15.45 12.11 19.47
C GLY A 40 -16.85 11.76 18.95
N ASP A 41 -17.27 11.98 17.71
CA ASP A 41 -18.58 11.43 17.26
C ASP A 41 -18.92 11.34 15.75
N ASP A 42 -18.14 11.85 14.77
CA ASP A 42 -18.65 11.91 13.37
C ASP A 42 -17.71 11.42 12.25
N GLY A 43 -16.60 10.75 12.57
CA GLY A 43 -15.75 10.12 11.56
C GLY A 43 -14.86 9.02 12.11
N ASP A 44 -14.85 7.87 11.44
CA ASP A 44 -13.94 6.76 11.74
C ASP A 44 -12.81 6.77 10.71
N SER A 45 -11.57 6.94 11.17
CA SER A 45 -10.37 6.74 10.36
C SER A 45 -9.57 5.56 10.89
N ALA A 46 -9.16 4.65 10.01
CA ALA A 46 -8.46 3.42 10.38
C ALA A 46 -7.21 3.22 9.51
N LEU A 47 -6.11 2.87 10.16
CA LEU A 47 -4.90 2.37 9.52
C LEU A 47 -4.99 0.83 9.42
N SER A 48 -4.88 0.29 8.21
CA SER A 48 -5.00 -1.15 7.94
C SER A 48 -3.75 -1.69 7.23
N PRO A 49 -2.67 -2.01 7.97
CA PRO A 49 -1.53 -2.72 7.42
C PRO A 49 -1.81 -4.23 7.39
N GLN A 50 -1.68 -4.84 6.22
CA GLN A 50 -1.96 -6.27 6.00
C GLN A 50 -0.89 -6.94 5.14
N VAL A 51 -0.61 -8.20 5.47
CA VAL A 51 0.07 -9.13 4.56
C VAL A 51 -0.94 -10.21 4.22
N ARG A 52 -1.32 -10.29 2.93
CA ARG A 52 -2.27 -11.29 2.43
C ARG A 52 -1.54 -12.38 1.68
N LEU A 53 -1.95 -13.61 1.95
CA LEU A 53 -1.54 -14.80 1.21
C LEU A 53 -2.80 -15.37 0.57
N ASP A 54 -2.80 -15.52 -0.74
CA ASP A 54 -3.98 -16.01 -1.47
C ASP A 54 -3.56 -16.87 -2.68
N VAL A 55 -4.53 -17.47 -3.36
CA VAL A 55 -4.36 -18.15 -4.65
C VAL A 55 -5.39 -17.59 -5.62
N VAL A 56 -4.93 -16.82 -6.61
CA VAL A 56 -5.77 -16.18 -7.62
C VAL A 56 -5.52 -16.84 -8.97
N ASP A 57 -6.58 -17.30 -9.62
CA ASP A 57 -6.51 -18.03 -10.90
C ASP A 57 -5.52 -19.22 -10.89
N GLY A 58 -5.37 -19.85 -9.72
CA GLY A 58 -4.46 -21.00 -9.52
C GLY A 58 -3.01 -20.62 -9.21
N ALA A 59 -2.65 -19.33 -9.21
CA ALA A 59 -1.33 -18.84 -8.89
C ALA A 59 -1.26 -18.32 -7.43
N PRO A 60 -0.30 -18.80 -6.61
CA PRO A 60 -0.07 -18.24 -5.29
C PRO A 60 0.30 -16.75 -5.36
N GLN A 61 -0.23 -15.95 -4.44
CA GLN A 61 0.04 -14.53 -4.33
C GLN A 61 0.40 -14.13 -2.90
N VAL A 62 1.33 -13.18 -2.80
CA VAL A 62 1.66 -12.45 -1.58
C VAL A 62 1.39 -10.98 -1.83
N THR A 63 0.52 -10.36 -1.03
CA THR A 63 0.28 -8.91 -1.10
C THR A 63 0.69 -8.23 0.19
N LEU A 64 1.54 -7.21 0.11
CA LEU A 64 1.72 -6.21 1.15
C LEU A 64 0.72 -5.09 0.88
N ASP A 65 -0.30 -4.93 1.71
CA ASP A 65 -1.40 -3.97 1.49
C ASP A 65 -1.51 -3.04 2.70
N HIS A 66 -1.32 -1.74 2.50
CA HIS A 66 -1.34 -0.76 3.58
C HIS A 66 -2.27 0.37 3.18
N ALA A 67 -3.35 0.54 3.93
CA ALA A 67 -4.35 1.57 3.65
C ALA A 67 -4.59 2.47 4.87
N VAL A 68 -4.87 3.75 4.60
CA VAL A 68 -5.64 4.61 5.50
C VAL A 68 -7.04 4.70 4.90
N ILE A 69 -8.04 4.31 5.67
CA ILE A 69 -9.46 4.39 5.29
C ILE A 69 -10.09 5.42 6.21
N TRP A 70 -10.89 6.33 5.67
CA TRP A 70 -11.56 7.35 6.47
C TRP A 70 -12.92 7.74 5.90
N MET A 71 -13.79 8.22 6.76
CA MET A 71 -15.12 8.66 6.38
C MET A 71 -15.54 9.85 7.26
N ASP A 72 -15.97 10.94 6.62
CA ASP A 72 -16.70 12.03 7.25
C ASP A 72 -18.20 11.73 7.09
N LEU A 73 -18.85 11.26 8.15
CA LEU A 73 -20.24 10.77 8.09
C LEU A 73 -21.25 11.84 7.66
N ALA A 74 -20.88 13.13 7.75
CA ALA A 74 -21.72 14.23 7.31
C ALA A 74 -21.63 14.50 5.80
N ARG A 75 -20.61 13.97 5.12
CA ARG A 75 -20.28 14.34 3.74
C ARG A 75 -20.05 13.15 2.81
N ASP A 76 -19.53 12.04 3.34
CA ASP A 76 -19.19 10.84 2.58
C ASP A 76 -20.34 9.83 2.62
N GLN A 77 -20.64 9.24 1.46
CA GLN A 77 -21.53 8.09 1.31
C GLN A 77 -20.74 6.78 1.39
N GLU A 78 -19.49 6.78 0.94
CA GLU A 78 -18.57 5.65 0.97
C GLU A 78 -17.23 6.05 1.61
N PRO A 79 -16.49 5.11 2.23
CA PRO A 79 -15.19 5.42 2.79
C PRO A 79 -14.19 5.86 1.72
N ASN A 80 -13.45 6.92 2.01
CA ASN A 80 -12.28 7.29 1.24
C ASN A 80 -11.10 6.38 1.63
N GLU A 81 -10.18 6.16 0.70
CA GLU A 81 -9.03 5.29 0.89
C GLU A 81 -7.76 5.85 0.23
N TYR A 82 -6.65 5.76 0.96
CA TYR A 82 -5.30 5.92 0.44
C TYR A 82 -4.53 4.63 0.69
N ARG A 83 -4.10 3.96 -0.38
CA ARG A 83 -3.56 2.61 -0.35
C ARG A 83 -2.20 2.53 -1.05
N LEU A 84 -1.27 1.83 -0.40
CA LEU A 84 -0.01 1.36 -0.98
C LEU A 84 -0.08 -0.16 -1.02
N ALA A 85 0.13 -0.75 -2.20
CA ALA A 85 0.14 -2.20 -2.34
C ALA A 85 1.30 -2.69 -3.19
N VAL A 86 1.86 -3.84 -2.79
CA VAL A 86 2.80 -4.63 -3.61
C VAL A 86 2.34 -6.07 -3.63
N THR A 87 2.12 -6.61 -4.83
CA THR A 87 1.68 -7.98 -5.06
C THR A 87 2.76 -8.75 -5.80
N LEU A 88 3.12 -9.92 -5.29
CA LEU A 88 3.95 -10.92 -5.95
C LEU A 88 3.07 -12.11 -6.32
N THR A 89 3.02 -12.47 -7.60
CA THR A 89 2.30 -13.63 -8.12
C THR A 89 3.30 -14.67 -8.62
N PHE A 90 3.23 -15.87 -8.07
CA PHE A 90 4.14 -16.96 -8.40
C PHE A 90 3.53 -17.80 -9.52
N THR A 91 4.14 -17.75 -10.71
CA THR A 91 3.68 -18.46 -11.90
C THR A 91 4.75 -19.44 -12.39
N GLU A 92 4.40 -20.31 -13.34
CA GLU A 92 5.36 -21.20 -14.00
C GLU A 92 6.43 -20.44 -14.80
N ALA A 93 6.11 -19.23 -15.27
CA ALA A 93 7.02 -18.39 -16.05
C ALA A 93 7.96 -17.54 -15.16
N GLY A 94 7.83 -17.63 -13.83
CA GLY A 94 8.53 -16.79 -12.86
C GLY A 94 7.56 -15.97 -12.01
N ILE A 95 8.09 -14.94 -11.35
CA ILE A 95 7.30 -14.07 -10.48
C ILE A 95 6.84 -12.84 -11.27
N ALA A 96 5.53 -12.63 -11.29
CA ALA A 96 4.90 -11.40 -11.73
C ALA A 96 4.70 -10.47 -10.54
N LEU A 97 4.85 -9.17 -10.76
CA LEU A 97 4.91 -8.17 -9.72
C LEU A 97 4.11 -6.94 -10.12
N GLU A 98 3.33 -6.44 -9.17
CA GLU A 98 2.64 -5.17 -9.30
C GLU A 98 2.81 -4.36 -8.01
N ALA A 99 3.27 -3.11 -8.13
CA ALA A 99 3.31 -2.15 -7.04
C ALA A 99 2.50 -0.91 -7.44
N PHE A 100 1.63 -0.43 -6.56
CA PHE A 100 0.83 0.76 -6.84
C PHE A 100 0.52 1.59 -5.59
N VAL A 101 0.25 2.87 -5.85
CA VAL A 101 -0.43 3.78 -4.93
C VAL A 101 -1.81 4.03 -5.52
N ARG A 102 -2.86 3.87 -4.72
CA ARG A 102 -4.25 4.10 -5.11
C ARG A 102 -4.91 5.07 -4.15
N LEU A 103 -5.70 5.97 -4.71
CA LEU A 103 -6.67 6.80 -4.02
C LEU A 103 -8.07 6.35 -4.46
N ASP A 104 -8.98 6.20 -3.52
CA ASP A 104 -10.40 6.00 -3.78
C ASP A 104 -11.16 7.05 -2.99
N LEU A 105 -11.74 8.03 -3.69
CA LEU A 105 -12.29 9.22 -3.05
C LEU A 105 -13.78 9.33 -3.38
N ASP A 106 -14.63 9.42 -2.36
CA ASP A 106 -16.08 9.61 -2.52
C ASP A 106 -16.41 11.04 -3.00
N ARG A 107 -15.53 11.99 -2.70
CA ARG A 107 -15.67 13.41 -3.06
C ARG A 107 -14.34 14.02 -3.50
N ASP A 108 -14.41 15.24 -4.02
CA ASP A 108 -13.22 16.04 -4.31
C ASP A 108 -12.43 16.33 -3.01
N MET A 109 -11.13 16.05 -3.04
CA MET A 109 -10.21 16.27 -1.91
C MET A 109 -8.91 16.91 -2.38
N GLY A 110 -8.71 18.17 -1.99
CA GLY A 110 -7.54 18.95 -2.38
C GLY A 110 -7.47 19.09 -3.91
N GLU A 111 -6.44 18.51 -4.51
CA GLU A 111 -6.23 18.51 -5.96
C GLU A 111 -6.86 17.30 -6.68
N TRP A 112 -7.37 16.32 -5.92
CA TRP A 112 -7.91 15.08 -6.46
C TRP A 112 -9.43 15.16 -6.59
N PRO A 113 -10.00 15.01 -7.79
CA PRO A 113 -11.44 14.86 -7.95
C PRO A 113 -11.95 13.56 -7.30
N ALA A 114 -13.25 13.46 -7.09
CA ALA A 114 -13.89 12.20 -6.71
C ALA A 114 -13.57 11.06 -7.71
N GLY A 115 -13.46 9.84 -7.19
CA GLY A 115 -13.21 8.62 -7.93
C GLY A 115 -11.90 7.93 -7.60
N VAL A 116 -11.56 6.93 -8.43
CA VAL A 116 -10.35 6.11 -8.25
C VAL A 116 -9.18 6.70 -9.04
N HIS A 117 -8.07 6.93 -8.35
CA HIS A 117 -6.82 7.40 -8.95
C HIS A 117 -5.68 6.45 -8.64
N VAL A 118 -4.77 6.29 -9.61
CA VAL A 118 -3.57 5.47 -9.46
C VAL A 118 -2.34 6.33 -9.80
N PRO A 119 -1.91 7.22 -8.90
CA PRO A 119 -0.77 8.12 -9.14
C PRO A 119 0.54 7.39 -9.41
N TYR A 120 0.65 6.14 -8.97
CA TYR A 120 1.82 5.31 -9.16
C TYR A 120 1.40 3.88 -9.46
N ARG A 121 1.97 3.31 -10.52
CA ARG A 121 1.88 1.88 -10.84
C ARG A 121 3.17 1.44 -11.51
N GLN A 122 3.70 0.31 -11.08
CA GLN A 122 4.86 -0.34 -11.66
C GLN A 122 4.58 -1.84 -11.74
N GLN A 123 4.99 -2.45 -12.85
CA GLN A 123 4.76 -3.86 -13.12
C GLN A 123 6.01 -4.50 -13.72
N ALA A 124 6.21 -5.79 -13.42
CA ALA A 124 7.24 -6.61 -14.03
C ALA A 124 6.80 -8.08 -14.04
N ASP A 125 7.20 -8.82 -15.06
CA ASP A 125 6.79 -10.22 -15.25
C ASP A 125 8.00 -11.11 -15.51
N GLY A 126 7.90 -12.39 -15.13
CA GLY A 126 8.90 -13.42 -15.43
C GLY A 126 10.21 -13.28 -14.65
N LEU A 127 10.19 -12.63 -13.48
CA LEU A 127 11.39 -12.41 -12.67
C LEU A 127 11.77 -13.66 -11.88
N GLY A 128 13.08 -13.83 -11.66
CA GLY A 128 13.58 -14.72 -10.59
C GLY A 128 13.30 -14.14 -9.20
N LEU A 129 13.41 -14.97 -8.15
CA LEU A 129 13.13 -14.54 -6.76
C LEU A 129 13.98 -13.36 -6.31
N ASP A 130 15.30 -13.41 -6.53
CA ASP A 130 16.21 -12.35 -6.10
C ASP A 130 15.93 -11.04 -6.87
N GLU A 131 15.64 -11.13 -8.17
CA GLU A 131 15.27 -9.98 -9.00
C GLU A 131 13.93 -9.38 -8.58
N ALA A 132 12.93 -10.22 -8.27
CA ALA A 132 11.63 -9.79 -7.76
C ALA A 132 11.78 -9.06 -6.42
N LEU A 133 12.61 -9.56 -5.51
CA LEU A 133 12.84 -8.90 -4.21
C LEU A 133 13.58 -7.56 -4.36
N ALA A 134 14.59 -7.50 -5.23
CA ALA A 134 15.27 -6.24 -5.53
C ALA A 134 14.32 -5.22 -6.19
N PHE A 135 13.42 -5.69 -7.05
CA PHE A 135 12.37 -4.85 -7.63
C PHE A 135 11.43 -4.32 -6.54
N VAL A 136 10.90 -5.18 -5.67
CA VAL A 136 10.03 -4.78 -4.55
C VAL A 136 10.70 -3.72 -3.68
N GLU A 137 11.96 -3.93 -3.29
CA GLU A 137 12.72 -2.98 -2.48
C GLU A 137 12.73 -1.59 -3.10
N ALA A 138 13.09 -1.51 -4.38
CA ALA A 138 13.12 -0.25 -5.11
C ALA A 138 11.72 0.40 -5.21
N ARG A 139 10.64 -0.39 -5.37
CA ARG A 139 9.27 0.15 -5.44
C ARG A 139 8.77 0.63 -4.08
N VAL A 140 9.07 -0.10 -3.00
CA VAL A 140 8.74 0.31 -1.63
C VAL A 140 9.42 1.63 -1.30
N GLU A 141 10.72 1.76 -1.61
CA GLU A 141 11.42 3.03 -1.43
C GLU A 141 10.80 4.19 -2.22
N GLU A 142 10.44 3.95 -3.49
CA GLU A 142 9.79 4.97 -4.30
C GLU A 142 8.46 5.39 -3.71
N MET A 143 7.57 4.45 -3.37
CA MET A 143 6.27 4.75 -2.76
C MET A 143 6.42 5.52 -1.45
N CYS A 144 7.36 5.14 -0.58
CA CYS A 144 7.60 5.85 0.68
C CYS A 144 8.20 7.26 0.49
N ARG A 145 8.71 7.61 -0.69
CA ARG A 145 9.11 9.00 -1.02
C ARG A 145 7.94 9.83 -1.54
N ARG A 146 6.83 9.22 -1.93
CA ARG A 146 5.64 9.90 -2.48
C ARG A 146 4.73 10.46 -1.40
N TYR A 147 5.32 11.09 -0.38
CA TYR A 147 4.56 11.80 0.66
C TYR A 147 3.68 12.91 0.07
N ASP A 148 4.10 13.47 -1.08
CA ASP A 148 3.36 14.51 -1.80
C ASP A 148 1.96 14.07 -2.24
N ASP A 149 1.71 12.77 -2.46
CA ASP A 149 0.37 12.31 -2.84
C ASP A 149 -0.64 12.52 -1.68
N VAL A 150 -0.17 12.38 -0.43
CA VAL A 150 -0.98 12.64 0.79
C VAL A 150 -1.17 14.13 1.02
N THR A 151 -0.13 14.96 0.85
CA THR A 151 -0.26 16.42 1.07
C THR A 151 -1.21 17.07 0.07
N ARG A 152 -1.32 16.51 -1.14
CA ARG A 152 -2.23 16.98 -2.20
C ARG A 152 -3.70 16.63 -1.95
N LEU A 153 -4.02 15.82 -0.94
CA LEU A 153 -5.41 15.59 -0.50
C LEU A 153 -6.03 16.83 0.18
N GLY A 154 -5.22 17.84 0.52
CA GLY A 154 -5.71 19.06 1.15
C GLY A 154 -6.22 18.84 2.59
N LEU A 155 -5.79 17.76 3.24
CA LEU A 155 -6.10 17.48 4.64
C LEU A 155 -5.40 18.47 5.56
N THR A 156 -6.05 18.81 6.67
CA THR A 156 -5.46 19.63 7.72
C THR A 156 -4.34 18.86 8.41
N PRO A 157 -3.19 19.51 8.74
CA PRO A 157 -2.19 18.87 9.57
C PRO A 157 -2.74 18.57 10.98
N ARG A 158 -2.38 17.42 11.55
CA ARG A 158 -2.59 17.13 12.97
C ARG A 158 -1.57 17.94 13.79
N HIS A 159 -2.04 18.67 14.81
CA HIS A 159 -1.23 19.44 15.76
C HIS A 159 -1.24 18.81 17.14
#